data_AF-A0A2G9RP58-F1
#
_entry.id   AF-A0A2G9RP58-F1
#
_cell.length_a   1.000
_cell.length_b   1.000
_cell.length_c   1.000
_cell.angle_alpha   90.00
_cell.angle_beta   90.00
_cell.angle_gamma   90.00
#
_symmetry.space_group_name_H-M   'P 1'
#
loop_
_entity.id
_entity.type
_entity.pdbx_description
1 polymer ?
#
loop_
_entity_poly.entity_id
_entity_poly.type
_entity_poly.pdbx_seq_one_letter_code
_entity_poly.pdbx_strand_id
1 'polypeptide(L)'
;MKEGSRGPKPPPVMSTTRIPPNTSTSPLPEKFCEARDARGISWPQTQRGVAVERPCPKGTRGTASYLCQIATGTWNIKGPDLSNCTSHWVNQLAQKIRSGENAASLANELAKHTKGPIFAGDVSSSVRLMEQLVDILDAQLQELKPSEKDSVGRSYNKVILMSAFELLDPAVA
;
A
#
# COMPACT_ATOMS: atom_id res chain seq x y z
N MET A 1 85.25 56.45 -2.93
CA MET A 1 85.65 55.08 -3.36
C MET A 1 84.87 54.05 -2.55
N LYS A 2 83.88 53.38 -3.16
CA LYS A 2 83.81 51.91 -3.31
C LYS A 2 82.41 51.51 -3.75
N GLU A 3 82.41 50.63 -4.73
CA GLU A 3 81.28 50.03 -5.43
C GLU A 3 80.89 48.69 -4.80
N GLY A 4 79.67 48.23 -5.09
CA GLY A 4 79.22 46.84 -4.98
C GLY A 4 78.09 46.64 -3.96
N SER A 5 77.03 45.85 -4.19
CA SER A 5 76.63 44.96 -5.27
C SER A 5 75.13 44.63 -5.11
N ARG A 6 74.41 44.38 -6.21
CA ARG A 6 73.01 43.91 -6.23
C ARG A 6 72.85 42.54 -5.55
N GLY A 7 71.80 42.40 -4.73
CA GLY A 7 71.23 41.12 -4.31
C GLY A 7 69.70 41.10 -4.54
N PRO A 8 69.05 39.97 -4.88
CA PRO A 8 67.62 39.94 -5.23
C PRO A 8 66.70 39.79 -4.01
N LYS A 9 65.51 40.40 -4.11
CA LYS A 9 64.39 40.35 -3.15
C LYS A 9 63.77 38.96 -2.97
N PRO A 10 63.25 38.66 -1.77
CA PRO A 10 62.03 37.85 -1.62
C PRO A 10 60.81 38.67 -1.14
N PRO A 11 59.58 38.19 -1.43
CA PRO A 11 58.30 38.93 -1.34
C PRO A 11 57.69 38.97 0.08
N PRO A 12 56.66 39.81 0.31
CA PRO A 12 56.07 40.03 1.64
C PRO A 12 55.29 38.81 2.14
N VAL A 13 55.44 38.53 3.43
CA VAL A 13 54.71 37.48 4.15
C VAL A 13 53.24 37.89 4.27
N MET A 14 52.38 37.27 3.46
CA MET A 14 50.94 37.49 3.47
C MET A 14 50.32 36.71 4.64
N SER A 15 49.74 37.43 5.60
CA SER A 15 49.03 36.87 6.75
C SER A 15 47.73 36.21 6.29
N THR A 16 47.71 34.87 6.24
CA THR A 16 46.47 34.12 6.03
C THR A 16 45.75 33.93 7.37
N THR A 17 44.75 34.76 7.63
CA THR A 17 43.73 34.49 8.65
C THR A 17 42.99 33.21 8.25
N ARG A 18 43.22 32.14 9.00
CA ARG A 18 42.60 30.83 8.80
C ARG A 18 41.14 30.90 9.24
N ILE A 19 40.23 31.14 8.29
CA ILE A 19 38.79 30.98 8.51
C ILE A 19 38.54 29.48 8.77
N PRO A 20 37.92 29.08 9.90
CA PRO A 20 37.58 27.69 10.11
C PRO A 20 36.54 27.24 9.06
N PRO A 21 36.66 26.04 8.48
CA PRO A 21 35.64 25.53 7.58
C PRO A 21 34.35 25.32 8.39
N ASN A 22 33.31 26.08 8.07
CA ASN A 22 31.96 25.80 8.55
C ASN A 22 31.50 24.45 7.97
N THR A 23 31.79 23.36 8.67
CA THR A 23 31.09 22.08 8.49
C THR A 23 29.72 22.20 9.16
N SER A 24 28.82 22.94 8.52
CA SER A 24 27.39 22.85 8.76
C SER A 24 26.73 22.21 7.55
N THR A 25 27.11 20.97 7.24
CA THR A 25 26.36 20.15 6.28
C THR A 25 25.21 19.50 7.02
N SER A 26 24.22 20.31 7.42
CA SER A 26 22.87 19.77 7.58
C SER A 26 22.47 19.26 6.20
N PRO A 27 22.03 17.99 6.03
CA PRO A 27 21.57 17.54 4.72
C PRO A 27 20.44 18.48 4.28
N LEU A 28 20.59 19.09 3.10
CA LEU A 28 19.45 19.74 2.44
C LEU A 28 18.33 18.69 2.39
N PRO A 29 17.06 19.04 2.70
CA PRO A 29 15.96 18.09 2.65
C PRO A 29 15.98 17.39 1.28
N GLU A 30 16.09 16.06 1.28
CA GLU A 30 16.14 15.28 0.04
C GLU A 30 15.00 15.74 -0.87
N LYS A 31 15.35 16.20 -2.06
CA LYS A 31 14.35 16.75 -3.00
C LYS A 31 13.47 15.63 -3.57
N PHE A 32 13.92 14.39 -3.45
CA PHE A 32 13.32 13.20 -4.01
C PHE A 32 13.39 12.06 -3.00
N CYS A 33 12.38 11.20 -3.04
CA CYS A 33 12.47 9.88 -2.45
C CYS A 33 13.28 8.97 -3.37
N GLU A 34 14.24 8.24 -2.80
CA GLU A 34 15.09 7.29 -3.53
C GLU A 34 14.31 6.13 -4.14
N ALA A 35 14.79 5.63 -5.29
CA ALA A 35 14.18 4.46 -5.92
C ALA A 35 14.29 3.22 -5.01
N ARG A 36 13.23 2.43 -4.92
CA ARG A 36 13.21 1.23 -4.07
C ARG A 36 12.23 0.18 -4.54
N ASP A 37 12.50 -1.07 -4.19
CA ASP A 37 11.53 -2.15 -4.30
C ASP A 37 10.80 -2.33 -2.96
N ALA A 38 9.47 -2.35 -2.99
CA ALA A 38 8.65 -2.58 -1.81
C ALA A 38 7.34 -3.26 -2.21
N ARG A 39 6.93 -4.28 -1.44
CA ARG A 39 5.68 -5.04 -1.67
C ARG A 39 5.58 -5.64 -3.08
N GLY A 40 6.72 -6.07 -3.65
CA GLY A 40 6.77 -6.65 -4.99
C GLY A 40 6.60 -5.64 -6.14
N ILE A 41 6.71 -4.34 -5.85
CA ILE A 41 6.63 -3.24 -6.82
C ILE A 41 7.93 -2.44 -6.80
N SER A 42 8.39 -2.04 -7.99
CA SER A 42 9.53 -1.12 -8.15
C SER A 42 9.06 0.33 -8.21
N TRP A 43 9.43 1.09 -7.20
CA TRP A 43 9.09 2.50 -7.01
C TRP A 43 10.23 3.38 -7.52
N PRO A 44 9.99 4.25 -8.51
CA PRO A 44 11.03 5.08 -9.10
C PRO A 44 11.39 6.23 -8.15
N GLN A 45 12.54 6.84 -8.39
CA GLN A 45 12.88 8.10 -7.74
C GLN A 45 11.77 9.14 -8.00
N THR A 46 11.21 9.71 -6.95
CA THR A 46 9.98 10.51 -7.03
C THR A 46 10.15 11.81 -6.26
N GLN A 47 9.72 12.93 -6.82
CA GLN A 47 9.82 14.25 -6.18
C GLN A 47 8.98 14.31 -4.90
N ARG A 48 9.48 15.00 -3.87
CA ARG A 48 8.74 15.19 -2.62
C ARG A 48 7.37 15.83 -2.84
N GLY A 49 6.37 15.36 -2.11
CA GLY A 49 4.98 15.78 -2.22
C GLY A 49 4.19 15.08 -3.33
N VAL A 50 4.83 14.24 -4.15
CA VAL A 50 4.16 13.50 -5.23
C VAL A 50 3.82 12.08 -4.75
N ALA A 51 2.61 11.63 -5.07
CA ALA A 51 2.24 10.23 -5.04
C ALA A 51 2.48 9.63 -6.43
N VAL A 52 3.24 8.54 -6.50
CA VAL A 52 3.46 7.82 -7.75
C VAL A 52 2.59 6.58 -7.79
N GLU A 53 2.04 6.29 -8.96
CA GLU A 53 1.21 5.11 -9.21
C GLU A 53 1.98 4.04 -9.99
N ARG A 54 1.74 2.78 -9.63
CA ARG A 54 2.32 1.60 -10.27
C ARG A 54 1.29 0.49 -10.40
N PRO A 55 1.40 -0.38 -11.41
CA PRO A 55 0.57 -1.58 -11.47
C PRO A 55 0.73 -2.42 -10.19
N CYS A 56 -0.37 -3.02 -9.74
CA CYS A 56 -0.36 -3.92 -8.59
C CYS A 56 0.56 -5.14 -8.81
N PRO A 57 1.05 -5.78 -7.73
CA PRO A 57 1.97 -6.91 -7.83
C PRO A 57 1.30 -8.12 -8.49
N LYS A 58 2.13 -9.06 -8.95
CA LYS A 58 1.67 -10.31 -9.57
C LYS A 58 0.64 -11.02 -8.68
N GLY A 59 -0.44 -11.50 -9.30
CA GLY A 59 -1.55 -12.15 -8.60
C GLY A 59 -2.72 -11.22 -8.27
N THR A 60 -2.53 -9.91 -8.41
CA THR A 60 -3.59 -8.90 -8.20
C THR A 60 -3.76 -7.99 -9.41
N ARG A 61 -4.91 -7.31 -9.48
CA ARG A 61 -5.26 -6.34 -10.51
C ARG A 61 -5.60 -4.99 -9.85
N GLY A 62 -5.16 -3.92 -10.48
CA GLY A 62 -5.41 -2.54 -10.07
C GLY A 62 -4.14 -1.70 -10.12
N THR A 63 -4.16 -0.61 -9.35
CA THR A 63 -3.05 0.34 -9.24
C THR A 63 -2.70 0.56 -7.78
N ALA A 64 -1.42 0.42 -7.44
CA ALA A 64 -0.87 0.78 -6.14
C ALA A 64 -0.33 2.21 -6.18
N SER A 65 -0.34 2.92 -5.05
CA SER A 65 0.27 4.24 -4.96
C SER A 65 1.27 4.32 -3.82
N TYR A 66 2.29 5.17 -3.95
CA TYR A 66 3.22 5.46 -2.85
C TYR A 66 3.49 6.95 -2.77
N LEU A 67 3.30 7.52 -1.59
CA LEU A 67 3.51 8.94 -1.33
C LEU A 67 4.95 9.23 -0.90
N CYS A 68 5.62 10.10 -1.65
CA CYS A 68 6.86 10.72 -1.23
C CYS A 68 6.54 11.94 -0.33
N GLN A 69 6.90 11.88 0.96
CA GLN A 69 6.46 12.87 1.94
C GLN A 69 7.13 14.23 1.71
N ILE A 70 6.32 15.29 1.68
CA ILE A 70 6.81 16.67 1.45
C ILE A 70 7.75 17.16 2.57
N ALA A 71 7.47 16.77 3.82
CA ALA A 71 8.17 17.25 5.00
C ALA A 71 9.59 16.69 5.14
N THR A 72 9.77 15.41 4.81
CA THR A 72 11.02 14.68 5.05
C THR A 72 11.80 14.38 3.77
N GLY A 73 11.15 14.39 2.61
CA GLY A 73 11.76 13.88 1.37
C GLY A 73 11.88 12.35 1.35
N THR A 74 11.22 11.65 2.28
CA THR A 74 11.25 10.19 2.39
C THR A 74 9.91 9.57 2.06
N TRP A 75 9.93 8.30 1.65
CA TRP A 75 8.70 7.55 1.41
C TRP A 75 7.85 7.45 2.67
N ASN A 76 6.52 7.42 2.52
CA ASN A 76 5.62 7.27 3.65
C ASN A 76 5.98 6.03 4.49
N ILE A 77 6.15 6.26 5.80
CA ILE A 77 6.53 5.22 6.77
C ILE A 77 5.48 4.11 6.90
N LYS A 78 4.21 4.40 6.56
CA LYS A 78 3.14 3.41 6.52
C LYS A 78 3.26 2.44 5.34
N GLY A 79 4.14 2.73 4.38
CA GLY A 79 4.30 1.96 3.15
C GLY A 79 3.41 2.43 2.00
N PRO A 80 3.44 1.72 0.86
CA PRO A 80 2.58 1.99 -0.27
C PRO A 80 1.12 1.61 0.03
N ASP A 81 0.19 2.34 -0.56
CA ASP A 81 -1.22 2.02 -0.55
C ASP A 81 -1.53 0.94 -1.60
N LEU A 82 -1.98 -0.21 -1.12
CA LEU A 82 -2.37 -1.38 -1.91
C LEU A 82 -3.89 -1.64 -1.84
N SER A 83 -4.68 -0.71 -1.32
CA SER A 83 -6.14 -0.86 -1.15
C SER A 83 -6.87 -1.09 -2.49
N ASN A 84 -6.29 -0.65 -3.60
CA ASN A 84 -6.81 -0.87 -4.94
C ASN A 84 -6.26 -2.14 -5.62
N CYS A 85 -5.49 -2.98 -4.91
CA CYS A 85 -4.96 -4.23 -5.44
C CYS A 85 -5.82 -5.42 -5.01
N THR A 86 -6.57 -5.97 -5.97
CA THR A 86 -7.54 -7.04 -5.72
C THR A 86 -7.16 -8.32 -6.46
N SER A 87 -7.37 -9.46 -5.84
CA SER A 87 -7.22 -10.78 -6.44
C SER A 87 -8.31 -11.04 -7.47
N HIS A 88 -8.03 -11.96 -8.40
CA HIS A 88 -8.98 -12.32 -9.45
C HIS A 88 -10.30 -12.88 -8.93
N TRP A 89 -10.28 -13.60 -7.80
CA TRP A 89 -11.47 -14.23 -7.23
C TRP A 89 -12.54 -13.21 -6.79
N VAL A 90 -12.14 -12.01 -6.34
CA VAL A 90 -13.08 -10.94 -5.96
C VAL A 90 -13.98 -10.59 -7.15
N ASN A 91 -13.37 -10.46 -8.32
CA ASN A 91 -14.09 -10.16 -9.55
C ASN A 91 -14.97 -11.34 -9.99
N GLN A 92 -14.53 -12.58 -9.76
CA GLN A 92 -15.32 -13.79 -10.06
C GLN A 92 -16.59 -13.85 -9.20
N LEU A 93 -16.48 -13.62 -7.89
CA LEU A 93 -17.63 -13.55 -6.99
C LEU A 93 -18.58 -12.41 -7.36
N ALA A 94 -18.05 -11.24 -7.69
CA ALA A 94 -18.87 -10.11 -8.13
C ALA A 94 -19.66 -10.43 -9.41
N GLN A 95 -19.11 -11.23 -10.34
CA GLN A 95 -19.87 -11.70 -11.50
C GLN A 95 -20.96 -12.70 -11.11
N LYS A 96 -20.66 -13.63 -10.21
CA LYS A 96 -21.61 -14.63 -9.75
C LYS A 96 -22.81 -14.02 -9.01
N ILE A 97 -22.58 -12.96 -8.25
CA ILE A 97 -23.63 -12.11 -7.67
C ILE A 97 -24.55 -11.58 -8.79
N ARG A 98 -23.99 -11.00 -9.86
CA ARG A 98 -24.78 -10.46 -10.97
C ARG A 98 -25.54 -11.52 -11.76
N SER A 99 -25.03 -12.74 -11.82
CA SER A 99 -25.75 -13.87 -12.44
C SER A 99 -26.83 -14.48 -11.54
N GLY A 100 -27.03 -13.97 -10.32
CA GLY A 100 -28.08 -14.44 -9.41
C GLY A 100 -27.72 -15.73 -8.67
N GLU A 101 -26.43 -15.99 -8.39
CA GLU A 101 -26.04 -17.16 -7.60
C GLU A 101 -26.56 -17.07 -6.15
N ASN A 102 -26.82 -18.24 -5.53
CA ASN A 102 -27.36 -18.32 -4.18
C ASN A 102 -26.40 -17.72 -3.12
N ALA A 103 -26.92 -16.99 -2.14
CA ALA A 103 -26.10 -16.29 -1.14
C ALA A 103 -25.26 -17.25 -0.29
N ALA A 104 -25.80 -18.42 0.07
CA ALA A 104 -25.04 -19.41 0.83
C ALA A 104 -23.92 -20.05 -0.01
N SER A 105 -24.12 -20.24 -1.32
CA SER A 105 -23.05 -20.72 -2.22
C SER A 105 -21.91 -19.70 -2.28
N LEU A 106 -22.25 -18.44 -2.55
CA LEU A 106 -21.31 -17.33 -2.62
C LEU A 106 -20.56 -17.11 -1.30
N ALA A 107 -21.24 -17.20 -0.16
CA ALA A 107 -20.62 -17.11 1.16
C ALA A 107 -19.61 -18.24 1.39
N ASN A 108 -19.93 -19.47 0.97
CA ASN A 108 -18.99 -20.59 1.06
C ASN A 108 -17.77 -20.42 0.16
N GLU A 109 -17.93 -19.82 -1.02
CA GLU A 109 -16.79 -19.51 -1.89
C GLU A 109 -15.93 -18.39 -1.31
N LEU A 110 -16.56 -17.33 -0.80
CA LEU A 110 -15.84 -16.28 -0.07
C LEU A 110 -15.02 -16.87 1.08
N ALA A 111 -15.61 -17.73 1.90
CA ALA A 111 -14.93 -18.43 3.01
C ALA A 111 -13.80 -19.36 2.58
N LYS A 112 -13.80 -19.86 1.33
CA LYS A 112 -12.66 -20.61 0.80
C LYS A 112 -11.53 -19.68 0.40
N HIS A 113 -11.86 -18.53 -0.19
CA HIS A 113 -10.87 -17.55 -0.61
C HIS A 113 -10.20 -16.85 0.57
N THR A 114 -10.95 -16.51 1.64
CA THR A 114 -10.41 -15.87 2.85
C THR A 114 -9.42 -16.72 3.64
N LYS A 115 -9.37 -18.03 3.39
CA LYS A 115 -8.34 -18.95 3.94
C LYS A 115 -7.02 -18.92 3.18
N GLY A 116 -7.02 -18.38 1.96
CA GLY A 116 -5.86 -18.30 1.11
C GLY A 116 -5.06 -17.01 1.32
N PRO A 117 -4.11 -16.70 0.41
CA PRO A 117 -3.45 -15.40 0.39
C PRO A 117 -4.46 -14.28 0.14
N ILE A 118 -4.46 -13.28 1.01
CA ILE A 118 -5.34 -12.11 0.94
C ILE A 118 -4.49 -10.86 0.80
N PHE A 119 -4.89 -9.97 -0.11
CA PHE A 119 -4.25 -8.68 -0.33
C PHE A 119 -5.09 -7.54 0.27
N ALA A 120 -4.50 -6.37 0.47
CA ALA A 120 -5.20 -5.22 1.07
C ALA A 120 -6.52 -4.86 0.37
N GLY A 121 -6.58 -4.91 -0.96
CA GLY A 121 -7.82 -4.68 -1.69
C GLY A 121 -8.84 -5.81 -1.55
N ASP A 122 -8.41 -7.04 -1.31
CA ASP A 122 -9.30 -8.17 -1.03
C ASP A 122 -10.04 -7.98 0.29
N VAL A 123 -9.39 -7.42 1.32
CA VAL A 123 -10.05 -7.13 2.61
C VAL A 123 -11.22 -6.18 2.40
N SER A 124 -10.98 -5.02 1.79
CA SER A 124 -12.04 -4.02 1.56
C SER A 124 -13.11 -4.52 0.60
N SER A 125 -12.74 -5.30 -0.42
CA SER A 125 -13.69 -5.88 -1.37
C SER A 125 -14.53 -6.99 -0.74
N SER A 126 -13.94 -7.81 0.14
CA SER A 126 -14.67 -8.86 0.86
C SER A 126 -15.77 -8.28 1.73
N VAL A 127 -15.49 -7.17 2.44
CA VAL A 127 -16.50 -6.49 3.26
C VAL A 127 -17.67 -6.01 2.39
N ARG A 128 -17.38 -5.39 1.24
CA ARG A 128 -18.42 -4.96 0.28
C ARG A 128 -19.21 -6.13 -0.31
N LEU A 129 -18.55 -7.25 -0.58
CA LEU A 129 -19.22 -8.48 -1.05
C LEU A 129 -20.13 -9.03 0.05
N MET A 130 -19.68 -9.08 1.30
CA MET A 130 -20.49 -9.54 2.43
C MET A 130 -21.75 -8.68 2.63
N GLU A 131 -21.64 -7.36 2.48
CA GLU A 131 -22.80 -6.45 2.48
C GLU A 131 -23.82 -6.83 1.39
N GLN A 132 -23.37 -7.01 0.14
CA GLN A 132 -24.25 -7.44 -0.96
C GLN A 132 -24.89 -8.80 -0.72
N LEU A 133 -24.14 -9.74 -0.13
CA LEU A 133 -24.66 -11.09 0.16
C LEU A 133 -25.75 -11.06 1.24
N VAL A 134 -25.71 -10.11 2.18
CA VAL A 134 -26.79 -9.93 3.17
C VAL A 134 -28.09 -9.50 2.48
N ASP A 135 -28.02 -8.55 1.54
CA ASP A 135 -29.20 -8.10 0.78
C ASP A 135 -29.80 -9.25 -0.07
N ILE A 136 -28.93 -10.04 -0.72
CA ILE A 136 -29.36 -11.20 -1.51
C ILE A 136 -29.97 -12.29 -0.62
N LEU A 137 -29.37 -12.53 0.55
CA LEU A 137 -29.91 -13.49 1.51
C LEU A 137 -31.30 -13.06 1.99
N ASP A 138 -31.51 -11.77 2.32
CA ASP A 138 -32.82 -11.29 2.76
C ASP A 138 -33.90 -11.55 1.71
N ALA A 139 -33.62 -11.21 0.45
CA ALA A 139 -34.52 -11.50 -0.67
C ALA A 139 -34.81 -13.01 -0.80
N GLN A 140 -33.77 -13.86 -0.71
CA GLN A 140 -33.93 -15.32 -0.77
C GLN A 140 -34.73 -15.87 0.41
N LEU A 141 -34.54 -15.33 1.62
CA LEU A 141 -35.28 -15.75 2.80
C LEU A 141 -36.75 -15.41 2.66
N GLN A 142 -37.12 -14.26 2.09
CA GLN A 142 -38.53 -13.86 1.94
C GLN A 142 -39.39 -14.90 1.20
N GLU A 143 -38.79 -15.66 0.27
CA GLU A 143 -39.45 -16.71 -0.50
C GLU A 143 -39.60 -18.06 0.25
N LEU A 144 -38.87 -18.24 1.36
CA LEU A 144 -38.83 -19.50 2.11
C LEU A 144 -39.92 -19.60 3.20
N LYS A 145 -40.26 -20.85 3.56
CA LYS A 145 -41.12 -21.13 4.71
C LYS A 145 -40.39 -20.78 6.02
N PRO A 146 -41.12 -20.40 7.09
CA PRO A 146 -40.51 -20.05 8.37
C PRO A 146 -39.53 -21.10 8.93
N SER A 147 -39.83 -22.38 8.76
CA SER A 147 -38.96 -23.48 9.22
C SER A 147 -37.61 -23.56 8.50
N GLU A 148 -37.54 -23.10 7.24
CA GLU A 148 -36.34 -23.17 6.40
C GLU A 148 -35.47 -21.92 6.59
N LYS A 149 -36.09 -20.76 6.80
CA LYS A 149 -35.42 -19.47 7.06
C LYS A 149 -34.37 -19.58 8.16
N ASP A 150 -34.77 -20.22 9.25
CA ASP A 150 -33.97 -20.44 10.44
C ASP A 150 -32.69 -21.24 10.19
N SER A 151 -32.80 -22.32 9.40
CA SER A 151 -31.67 -23.20 9.08
C SER A 151 -30.69 -22.50 8.13
N VAL A 152 -31.21 -21.87 7.07
CA VAL A 152 -30.41 -21.18 6.07
C VAL A 152 -29.68 -19.98 6.68
N GLY A 153 -30.38 -19.15 7.47
CA GLY A 153 -29.82 -17.99 8.14
C GLY A 153 -28.69 -18.37 9.11
N ARG A 154 -28.87 -19.43 9.91
CA ARG A 154 -27.83 -19.91 10.83
C ARG A 154 -26.59 -20.41 10.09
N SER A 155 -26.77 -21.17 9.00
CA SER A 155 -25.66 -21.67 8.19
C SER A 155 -24.87 -20.52 7.56
N TYR A 156 -25.58 -19.57 6.94
CA TYR A 156 -24.97 -18.39 6.33
C TYR A 156 -24.19 -17.55 7.35
N ASN A 157 -24.82 -17.21 8.49
CA ASN A 157 -24.18 -16.42 9.54
C ASN A 157 -22.89 -17.07 10.05
N LYS A 158 -22.90 -18.41 10.20
CA LYS A 158 -21.70 -19.15 10.60
C LYS A 158 -20.56 -18.95 9.59
N VAL A 159 -20.85 -19.05 8.29
CA VAL A 159 -19.84 -18.93 7.24
C VAL A 159 -19.29 -17.50 7.15
N ILE A 160 -20.16 -16.49 7.16
CA ILE A 160 -19.74 -15.08 7.10
C ILE A 160 -18.90 -14.69 8.32
N LEU A 161 -19.27 -15.15 9.53
CA LEU A 161 -18.47 -14.90 10.73
C LEU A 161 -17.08 -15.54 10.64
N MET A 162 -16.97 -16.72 10.02
CA MET A 162 -15.66 -17.34 9.78
C MET A 162 -14.82 -16.51 8.81
N SER A 163 -15.38 -16.06 7.68
CA SER A 163 -14.69 -15.17 6.73
C SER A 163 -14.24 -13.87 7.38
N ALA A 164 -15.12 -13.24 8.18
CA ALA A 164 -14.79 -12.01 8.90
C ALA A 164 -13.63 -12.23 9.89
N PHE A 165 -13.62 -13.35 10.60
CA PHE A 165 -12.54 -13.70 11.52
C PHE A 165 -11.20 -13.92 10.78
N GLU A 166 -11.21 -14.63 9.65
CA GLU A 166 -10.02 -14.87 8.82
C GLU A 166 -9.43 -13.56 8.26
N LEU A 167 -10.28 -12.60 7.88
CA LEU A 167 -9.85 -11.28 7.41
C LEU A 167 -9.24 -10.40 8.51
N LEU A 168 -9.52 -10.69 9.78
CA LEU A 168 -8.97 -9.99 10.94
C LEU A 168 -7.67 -10.62 11.47
N ASP A 169 -7.20 -11.72 10.86
CA ASP A 169 -5.94 -12.34 11.24
C ASP A 169 -4.78 -11.34 11.02
N PRO A 170 -3.94 -11.05 12.04
CA PRO A 170 -2.81 -10.15 11.92
C PRO A 170 -1.82 -10.54 10.81
N ALA A 171 -1.81 -11.79 10.35
CA ALA A 171 -0.99 -12.24 9.24
C ALA A 171 -1.45 -11.68 7.87
N VAL A 172 -2.68 -11.15 7.79
CA VAL A 172 -3.30 -10.56 6.59
C VAL A 172 -3.06 -9.03 6.52
N ALA A 173 -2.70 -8.38 7.63
CA ALA A 173 -2.57 -6.91 7.76
C ALA A 173 -1.14 -6.38 7.60
#